data_AF-A0A941SMX4-F1
#
_entry.id   AF-A0A941SMX4-F1
#
_cell.length_a   1.000
_cell.length_b   1.000
_cell.length_c   1.000
_cell.angle_alpha   90.00
_cell.angle_beta   90.00
_cell.angle_gamma   90.00
#
_symmetry.space_group_name_H-M   'P 1'
#
loop_
_entity.id
_entity.type
_entity.pdbx_description
1 polymer ?
#
loop_
_entity_poly.entity_id
_entity_poly.type
_entity_poly.pdbx_seq_one_letter_code
_entity_poly.pdbx_strand_id
1 'polypeptide(L)'
;MIKYVLRGSSGEDVKILLEKIQTGLSSELRGEAMTFAEQLKQMGRQEGITQGIVQGVHQGQTALFTRLLRRRFHEIPEFYLNSIEKADAEILLLWSEKILDAKTLEEVFQ
;
A
#
# COMPACT_ATOMS: atom_id res chain seq x y z
N MET A 1 -17.39 -15.78 9.10
CA MET A 1 -16.44 -16.89 9.38
C MET A 1 -15.36 -17.11 8.30
N ILE A 2 -15.33 -16.36 7.18
CA ILE A 2 -14.35 -16.55 6.07
C ILE A 2 -13.00 -15.83 6.29
N LYS A 3 -12.92 -14.94 7.30
CA LYS A 3 -11.80 -14.00 7.47
C LYS A 3 -10.46 -14.62 7.93
N TYR A 4 -10.40 -15.93 8.21
CA TYR A 4 -9.25 -16.55 8.89
C TYR A 4 -8.46 -17.64 8.13
N VAL A 5 -8.88 -18.07 6.94
CA VAL A 5 -8.23 -19.23 6.28
C VAL A 5 -6.99 -18.88 5.45
N LEU A 6 -6.77 -17.60 5.10
CA LEU A 6 -5.74 -17.24 4.10
C LEU A 6 -4.45 -16.62 4.69
N ARG A 7 -4.14 -16.84 5.99
CA ARG A 7 -2.96 -16.21 6.61
C ARG A 7 -1.69 -17.08 6.63
N GLY A 8 -1.70 -18.27 6.02
CA GLY A 8 -0.51 -19.14 6.00
C GLY A 8 -0.53 -20.35 5.08
N SER A 9 -1.46 -20.42 4.12
CA SER A 9 -1.53 -21.55 3.18
C SER A 9 -0.78 -21.22 1.90
N SER A 10 0.01 -22.18 1.38
CA SER A 10 0.72 -22.02 0.12
C SER A 10 -0.28 -21.87 -1.04
N GLY A 11 0.16 -21.34 -2.19
CA GLY A 11 -0.69 -21.25 -3.38
C GLY A 11 -1.23 -22.62 -3.85
N GLU A 12 -0.54 -23.71 -3.50
CA GLU A 12 -0.96 -25.09 -3.81
C GLU A 12 -2.13 -25.55 -2.93
N ASP A 13 -2.12 -25.21 -1.64
CA ASP A 13 -3.20 -25.57 -0.70
C ASP A 13 -4.54 -24.94 -1.08
N VAL A 14 -4.49 -23.69 -1.55
CA VAL A 14 -5.67 -22.97 -2.06
C VAL A 14 -6.20 -23.64 -3.32
N LYS A 15 -5.31 -24.08 -4.22
CA LYS A 15 -5.70 -24.73 -5.47
C LYS A 15 -6.38 -26.08 -5.23
N ILE A 16 -5.84 -26.89 -4.32
CA ILE A 16 -6.44 -28.18 -3.93
C ILE A 16 -7.83 -27.97 -3.29
N LEU A 17 -7.99 -26.94 -2.48
CA LEU A 17 -9.28 -26.61 -1.88
C LEU A 17 -10.31 -26.18 -2.93
N LEU A 18 -9.90 -25.37 -3.91
CA LEU A 18 -10.76 -24.93 -5.00
C LEU A 18 -11.20 -26.09 -5.90
N GLU A 19 -10.31 -27.04 -6.21
CA GLU A 19 -10.66 -28.24 -6.98
C GLU A 19 -11.68 -29.11 -6.25
N LYS A 20 -11.50 -29.34 -4.94
CA LYS A 20 -12.46 -30.10 -4.12
C LYS A 20 -13.84 -29.44 -4.11
N ILE A 21 -13.89 -28.12 -3.98
CA ILE A 21 -15.13 -27.34 -4.06
C ILE A 21 -15.77 -27.51 -5.45
N GLN A 22 -15.03 -27.30 -6.55
CA GLN A 22 -15.57 -27.44 -7.91
C GLN A 22 -16.15 -28.82 -8.22
N THR A 23 -15.55 -29.90 -7.68
CA THR A 23 -16.04 -31.28 -7.87
C THR A 23 -17.32 -31.59 -7.08
N GLY A 24 -17.55 -30.91 -5.95
CA GLY A 24 -18.69 -31.14 -5.06
C GLY A 24 -19.91 -30.26 -5.32
N LEU A 25 -19.82 -29.25 -6.19
CA LEU A 25 -20.93 -28.32 -6.48
C LEU A 25 -21.91 -28.86 -7.52
N SER A 26 -23.21 -28.55 -7.33
CA SER A 26 -24.25 -28.74 -8.34
C SER A 26 -24.02 -27.84 -9.57
N SER A 27 -24.70 -28.13 -10.69
CA SER A 27 -24.59 -27.32 -11.92
C SER A 27 -25.03 -25.86 -11.72
N GLU A 28 -26.07 -25.64 -10.94
CA GLU A 28 -26.63 -24.32 -10.62
C GLU A 28 -25.65 -23.51 -9.76
N LEU A 29 -25.16 -24.09 -8.66
CA LEU A 29 -24.18 -23.44 -7.78
C LEU A 29 -22.84 -23.16 -8.48
N ARG A 30 -22.47 -23.94 -9.51
CA ARG A 30 -21.26 -23.68 -10.30
C ARG A 30 -21.33 -22.36 -11.06
N GLY A 31 -22.49 -22.01 -11.60
CA GLY A 31 -22.69 -20.73 -12.30
C GLY A 31 -22.58 -19.54 -11.34
N GLU A 32 -23.21 -19.65 -10.18
CA GLU A 32 -23.09 -18.66 -9.11
C GLU A 32 -21.64 -18.54 -8.61
N ALA A 33 -20.97 -19.67 -8.35
CA ALA A 33 -19.59 -19.69 -7.88
C ALA A 33 -18.62 -19.03 -8.87
N MET A 34 -18.80 -19.24 -10.18
CA MET A 34 -18.01 -18.54 -11.20
C MET A 34 -18.23 -17.02 -11.15
N THR A 35 -19.48 -16.58 -11.04
CA THR A 35 -19.82 -15.15 -10.95
C THR A 35 -19.19 -14.52 -9.71
N PHE A 36 -19.29 -15.18 -8.55
CA PHE A 36 -18.64 -14.73 -7.32
C PHE A 36 -17.11 -14.73 -7.44
N ALA A 37 -16.50 -15.73 -8.08
CA ALA A 37 -15.06 -15.79 -8.29
C ALA A 37 -14.57 -14.63 -9.16
N GLU A 38 -15.30 -14.29 -10.22
CA GLU A 38 -15.00 -13.14 -11.07
C GLU A 38 -15.11 -11.83 -10.30
N GLN A 39 -16.16 -11.64 -9.50
CA GLN A 39 -16.31 -10.45 -8.64
C GLN A 39 -15.18 -10.33 -7.62
N LEU A 40 -14.81 -11.43 -6.94
CA LEU A 40 -13.69 -11.45 -5.99
C LEU A 40 -12.37 -11.10 -6.68
N LYS A 41 -12.13 -11.63 -7.89
CA LYS A 41 -10.94 -11.28 -8.68
C LYS A 41 -10.90 -9.81 -9.06
N GLN A 42 -12.05 -9.24 -9.44
CA GLN A 42 -12.16 -7.81 -9.75
C GLN A 42 -11.92 -6.95 -8.52
N MET A 43 -12.54 -7.27 -7.38
CA MET A 43 -12.32 -6.55 -6.11
C MET A 43 -10.86 -6.63 -5.67
N GLY A 44 -10.24 -7.80 -5.68
CA GLY A 44 -8.83 -7.96 -5.32
C GLY A 44 -7.89 -7.20 -6.25
N ARG A 45 -8.19 -7.16 -7.56
CA ARG A 45 -7.43 -6.33 -8.51
C ARG A 45 -7.59 -4.84 -8.20
N GLN A 46 -8.81 -4.39 -7.92
CA GLN A 46 -9.08 -2.98 -7.61
C GLN A 46 -8.39 -2.55 -6.31
N GLU A 47 -8.49 -3.38 -5.26
CA GLU A 47 -7.80 -3.15 -3.99
C GLU A 47 -6.28 -3.10 -4.17
N GLY A 48 -5.71 -4.06 -4.91
CA GLY A 48 -4.27 -4.10 -5.18
C GLY A 48 -3.77 -2.88 -5.96
N ILE A 49 -4.54 -2.42 -6.96
CA ILE A 49 -4.24 -1.18 -7.70
C ILE A 49 -4.29 0.03 -6.76
N THR A 50 -5.35 0.17 -5.98
CA THR A 50 -5.50 1.30 -5.04
C THR A 50 -4.37 1.32 -4.01
N GLN A 51 -4.06 0.18 -3.39
CA GLN A 51 -2.95 0.06 -2.44
C GLN A 51 -1.60 0.38 -3.09
N GLY A 52 -1.35 -0.15 -4.29
CA GLY A 52 -0.12 0.11 -5.03
C GLY A 52 0.05 1.58 -5.40
N ILE A 53 -1.02 2.26 -5.82
CA ILE A 53 -1.00 3.70 -6.11
C ILE A 53 -0.71 4.50 -4.83
N VAL A 54 -1.43 4.24 -3.74
CA VAL A 54 -1.23 4.96 -2.47
C VAL A 54 0.19 4.77 -1.95
N GLN A 55 0.69 3.53 -1.94
CA GLN A 55 2.06 3.23 -1.51
C GLN A 55 3.09 3.87 -2.45
N GLY A 56 2.89 3.80 -3.76
CA GLY A 56 3.81 4.38 -4.74
C GLY A 56 3.89 5.91 -4.65
N VAL A 57 2.75 6.58 -4.44
CA VAL A 57 2.70 8.03 -4.21
C VAL A 57 3.45 8.41 -2.93
N HIS A 58 3.18 7.73 -1.82
CA HIS A 58 3.85 8.00 -0.54
C HIS A 58 5.37 7.80 -0.61
N GLN A 59 5.81 6.69 -1.21
CA GLN A 59 7.24 6.41 -1.42
C GLN A 59 7.89 7.47 -2.32
N GLY A 60 7.19 7.88 -3.39
CA GLY A 60 7.65 8.92 -4.30
C GLY A 60 7.80 10.28 -3.62
N GLN A 61 6.80 10.69 -2.84
CA GLN A 61 6.83 11.93 -2.05
C GLN A 61 7.97 11.92 -1.03
N THR A 62 8.10 10.83 -0.26
CA THR A 62 9.19 10.62 0.71
C THR A 62 10.56 10.74 0.06
N ALA A 63 10.78 10.05 -1.07
CA ALA A 63 12.05 10.08 -1.79
C ALA A 63 12.37 11.47 -2.34
N LEU A 64 11.37 12.16 -2.91
CA LEU A 64 11.53 13.51 -3.44
C LEU A 64 11.84 14.50 -2.31
N PHE A 65 11.06 14.50 -1.24
CA PHE A 65 11.24 15.41 -0.10
C PHE A 65 12.61 15.23 0.55
N THR A 66 13.02 13.98 0.79
CA THR A 66 14.36 13.66 1.30
C THR A 66 15.47 14.22 0.39
N ARG A 67 15.30 14.10 -0.93
CA ARG A 67 16.26 14.64 -1.90
C ARG A 67 16.32 16.16 -1.88
N LEU A 68 15.18 16.84 -1.72
CA LEU A 68 15.12 18.30 -1.59
C LEU A 68 15.81 18.77 -0.31
N LEU A 69 15.54 18.11 0.82
CA LEU A 69 16.20 18.40 2.10
C LEU A 69 17.71 18.23 2.03
N ARG A 70 18.20 17.11 1.45
CA ARG A 70 19.64 16.90 1.26
C ARG A 70 20.26 17.96 0.36
N ARG A 71 19.53 18.43 -0.65
CA ARG A 71 20.04 19.47 -1.55
C ARG A 71 20.16 20.84 -0.87
N ARG A 72 19.24 21.20 0.04
CA ARG A 72 19.25 22.49 0.74
C ARG A 72 20.13 22.48 1.99
N PHE A 73 20.06 21.41 2.78
CA PHE A 73 20.66 21.34 4.11
C PHE A 73 21.84 20.37 4.22
N HIS A 74 22.17 19.64 3.14
CA HIS A 74 23.25 18.65 3.08
C HIS A 74 22.98 17.42 3.94
N GLU A 75 23.42 17.43 5.19
CA GLU A 75 23.22 16.33 6.13
C GLU A 75 21.86 16.44 6.80
N ILE A 76 21.15 15.31 6.85
CA ILE A 76 19.86 15.21 7.54
C ILE A 76 20.06 14.23 8.71
N PRO A 77 19.91 14.68 9.96
CA PRO A 77 19.88 13.81 11.12
C PRO A 77 18.87 12.66 11.00
N GLU A 78 19.24 11.49 11.53
CA GLU A 78 18.44 10.26 11.40
C GLU A 78 17.02 10.38 11.97
N PHE A 79 16.82 11.19 13.02
CA PHE A 79 15.49 11.40 13.59
C PHE A 79 14.52 12.08 12.63
N TYR A 80 15.00 12.97 11.76
CA TYR A 80 14.18 13.58 10.71
C TYR A 80 13.85 12.56 9.62
N LEU A 81 14.80 11.71 9.22
CA LEU A 81 14.55 10.63 8.25
C LEU A 81 13.44 9.69 8.74
N ASN A 82 13.50 9.28 10.02
CA ASN A 82 12.46 8.48 10.65
C ASN A 82 11.09 9.20 10.71
N SER A 83 11.09 10.53 10.80
CA SER A 83 9.87 11.34 10.80
C SER A 83 9.26 11.41 9.40
N ILE A 84 10.10 11.56 8.36
CA ILE A 84 9.69 11.54 6.95
C ILE A 84 9.03 10.20 6.60
N GLU A 85 9.65 9.08 6.97
CA GLU A 85 9.12 7.74 6.62
C GLU A 85 7.74 7.45 7.22
N LYS A 86 7.44 8.06 8.37
CA LYS A 86 6.17 7.87 9.10
C LYS A 86 5.13 8.93 8.80
N ALA A 87 5.52 10.05 8.19
CA ALA A 87 4.61 11.12 7.83
C ALA A 87 3.63 10.66 6.75
N ASP A 88 2.38 11.08 6.86
CA ASP A 88 1.41 10.89 5.79
C ASP A 88 1.66 11.88 4.64
N ALA A 89 0.89 11.71 3.56
CA ALA A 89 1.03 12.53 2.36
C ALA A 89 0.75 14.03 2.60
N GLU A 90 -0.13 14.38 3.53
CA GLU A 90 -0.50 15.76 3.82
C GLU A 90 0.63 16.46 4.60
N ILE A 91 1.19 15.78 5.60
CA ILE A 91 2.34 16.28 6.36
C ILE A 91 3.57 16.43 5.45
N LEU A 92 3.85 15.46 4.59
CA LEU A 92 4.96 15.55 3.63
C LEU A 92 4.79 16.73 2.66
N LEU A 93 3.55 17.03 2.24
CA LEU A 93 3.27 18.18 1.40
C LEU A 93 3.52 19.49 2.15
N LEU A 94 3.00 19.62 3.38
CA LEU A 94 3.20 20.79 4.22
C LEU A 94 4.71 21.08 4.45
N TRP A 95 5.48 20.06 4.81
CA TRP A 95 6.93 20.20 4.98
C TRP A 95 7.63 20.54 3.65
N SER A 96 7.13 20.01 2.53
CA SER A 96 7.65 20.35 1.20
C SER A 96 7.39 21.80 0.82
N GLU A 97 6.30 22.41 1.26
CA GLU A 97 6.05 23.85 1.07
C GLU A 97 6.98 24.68 1.98
N LYS A 98 7.09 24.30 3.25
CA LYS A 98 7.98 24.97 4.22
C LYS A 98 9.44 24.94 3.79
N ILE A 99 9.86 23.93 3.04
CA ILE A 99 11.24 23.85 2.54
C ILE A 99 11.64 25.05 1.69
N LEU A 100 10.69 25.80 1.10
CA LEU A 100 11.00 26.93 0.23
C LEU A 100 11.48 28.14 1.04
N ASP A 101 10.90 28.35 2.22
CA ASP A 101 11.14 29.54 3.05
C ASP A 101 12.03 29.26 4.27
N ALA A 102 12.01 28.02 4.78
CA ALA A 102 12.69 27.63 6.02
C ALA A 102 14.22 27.77 5.95
N LYS A 103 14.82 28.44 6.92
CA LYS A 103 16.28 28.63 7.05
C LYS A 103 16.98 27.45 7.69
N THR A 104 16.25 26.62 8.43
CA THR A 104 16.79 25.46 9.16
C THR A 104 15.92 24.22 8.93
N LEU A 105 16.47 23.04 9.24
CA LEU A 105 15.68 21.80 9.25
C LEU A 105 14.54 21.90 10.27
N GLU A 106 14.80 22.44 11.46
CA GLU A 106 13.78 22.56 12.51
C GLU A 106 12.55 23.35 12.06
N GLU A 107 12.74 24.46 11.33
CA GLU A 107 11.66 25.25 10.75
C GLU A 107 10.82 24.47 9.71
N VAL A 108 11.41 23.49 9.03
CA VAL A 108 10.67 22.63 8.10
C VAL A 108 9.76 21.65 8.84
N PHE A 109 10.23 21.09 9.95
CA PHE A 109 9.58 19.98 10.66
C PHE A 109 8.68 20.41 11.84
N GLN A 110 8.73 21.67 12.26
CA GLN A 110 7.67 22.31 13.05
C GLN A 110 6.36 22.36 12.28
#